data_AF-A0A498SPR6-F1
#
_entry.id   AF-A0A498SPR6-F1
#
_cell.length_a   1.000
_cell.length_b   1.000
_cell.length_c   1.000
_cell.angle_alpha   90.00
_cell.angle_beta   90.00
_cell.angle_gamma   90.00
#
_symmetry.space_group_name_H-M   'P 1'
#
loop_
_entity.id
_entity.type
_entity.pdbx_description
1 polymer ?
#
loop_
_entity_poly.entity_id
_entity_poly.type
_entity_poly.pdbx_seq_one_letter_code
_entity_poly.pdbx_strand_id
1 'polypeptide(L)'
;MKLSRAISYTALGVIVIYITAVLFGAPLLSHFGANFIFSIVLAIVSIFPLLLIAEDFDSLDSILFGERQLSHKCLLIRYLSFGGIFGAWFGAFVIPLDWDRWWQRWPIPCVFGTMIGGILGCLASYMKFSIISMYAATSTYHSQLIKVPKLKAIIFAEFDADKGPVIRIQVPGFLFDAKRFDTFSNAVIPKPELFHRLIKVNHVENSDGKVYKVMGHPVGIESDSYARGRYIFNICFVVDKNGQDSCIYEPMVQKCAAYLTQMEKDTRFLSQSQDKLPDLLLNIFEGLNEHGECKIPVTDQTTIYLKLCPSFHGIEPPKVEPYMVPMFTQIPPPNTPSHIPKMDVLSQKICLKVDGVRCIQEIAMMVQIDTDLVMRCVRNLHFYGCLTLIPLFMYANTYIATEQLHNFYMNANLIEIGMTMKDWCQRMSPRQYNVDERRAIQFGICHGFIRKLCIYPVSVKKGDLRRIAKLCDGTRSLEDLAVIFRVSPVKLLKAVRDDGNFVFMSK
;
A
#
# COMPACT_ATOMS: atom_id res chain seq x y z
N MET A 1 30.53 -23.28 -3.64
CA MET A 1 31.46 -22.20 -4.07
C MET A 1 31.31 -20.90 -3.26
N LYS A 2 30.09 -20.49 -2.84
CA LYS A 2 29.90 -19.26 -2.05
C LYS A 2 30.56 -19.31 -0.66
N LEU A 3 30.34 -20.38 0.10
CA LEU A 3 30.92 -20.54 1.45
C LEU A 3 32.45 -20.58 1.45
N SER A 4 33.07 -21.28 0.50
CA SER A 4 34.53 -21.39 0.42
C SER A 4 35.20 -20.06 0.07
N ARG A 5 34.57 -19.25 -0.81
CA ARG A 5 35.01 -17.88 -1.10
C ARG A 5 34.84 -16.98 0.12
N ALA A 6 33.71 -17.04 0.80
CA ALA A 6 33.47 -16.26 2.02
C ALA A 6 34.52 -16.55 3.10
N ILE A 7 34.84 -17.83 3.36
CA ILE A 7 35.88 -18.23 4.33
C ILE A 7 37.26 -17.71 3.93
N SER A 8 37.62 -17.77 2.64
CA SER A 8 38.89 -17.25 2.15
C SER A 8 39.00 -15.73 2.33
N TYR A 9 37.95 -14.99 1.99
CA TYR A 9 37.92 -13.53 2.14
C TYR A 9 37.83 -13.08 3.60
N THR A 10 37.17 -13.84 4.49
CA THR A 10 37.23 -13.52 5.92
C THR A 10 38.61 -13.78 6.51
N ALA A 11 39.32 -14.83 6.08
CA ALA A 11 40.71 -15.06 6.49
C ALA A 11 41.61 -13.89 6.06
N LEU A 12 41.42 -13.37 4.84
CA LEU A 12 42.10 -12.15 4.38
C LEU A 12 41.69 -10.92 5.21
N GLY A 13 40.40 -10.80 5.56
CA GLY A 13 39.88 -9.75 6.43
C GLY A 13 40.50 -9.75 7.83
N VAL A 14 40.79 -10.91 8.42
CA VAL A 14 41.48 -11.03 9.71
C VAL A 14 42.88 -10.41 9.65
N ILE A 15 43.62 -10.64 8.56
CA ILE A 15 44.97 -10.08 8.38
C ILE A 15 44.89 -8.55 8.26
N VAL A 16 43.93 -8.05 7.47
CA VAL A 16 43.74 -6.60 7.31
C VAL A 16 43.36 -5.95 8.64
N ILE A 17 42.42 -6.53 9.38
CA ILE A 17 42.01 -6.02 10.70
C ILE A 17 43.20 -6.03 11.67
N TYR A 18 44.00 -7.10 11.68
CA TYR A 18 45.18 -7.18 12.53
C TYR A 18 46.17 -6.04 12.24
N ILE A 19 46.49 -5.80 10.96
CA ILE A 19 47.38 -4.71 10.55
C ILE A 19 46.79 -3.36 10.97
N THR A 20 45.49 -3.14 10.75
CA THR A 20 44.84 -1.88 11.16
C THR A 20 44.86 -1.68 12.67
N ALA A 21 44.62 -2.72 13.47
CA ALA A 21 44.66 -2.64 14.93
C ALA A 21 46.06 -2.25 15.43
N VAL A 22 47.10 -2.80 14.81
CA VAL A 22 48.50 -2.42 15.08
C VAL A 22 48.77 -0.97 14.68
N LEU A 23 48.30 -0.51 13.53
CA LEU A 23 48.43 0.89 13.10
C LEU A 23 47.72 1.87 14.04
N PHE A 24 46.61 1.46 14.66
CA PHE A 24 45.88 2.24 15.66
C PHE A 24 46.48 2.17 17.07
N GLY A 25 47.65 1.54 17.25
CA GLY A 25 48.41 1.56 18.49
C GLY A 25 48.37 0.27 19.32
N ALA A 26 47.86 -0.84 18.78
CA ALA A 26 47.98 -2.14 19.44
C ALA A 26 49.45 -2.62 19.45
N PRO A 27 49.94 -3.21 20.55
CA PRO A 27 51.33 -3.64 20.67
C PRO A 27 51.65 -4.79 19.71
N LEU A 28 52.71 -4.63 18.91
CA LEU A 28 53.02 -5.48 17.75
C LEU A 28 53.57 -6.87 18.14
N LEU A 29 54.40 -6.95 19.20
CA LEU A 29 55.18 -8.15 19.54
C LEU A 29 54.81 -8.80 20.90
N SER A 30 54.30 -8.04 21.88
CA SER A 30 54.05 -8.57 23.23
C SER A 30 52.74 -9.34 23.38
N HIS A 31 51.73 -9.04 22.56
CA HIS A 31 50.37 -9.58 22.71
C HIS A 31 49.80 -10.10 21.38
N PHE A 32 50.58 -10.92 20.67
CA PHE A 32 50.18 -11.51 19.39
C PHE A 32 48.83 -12.25 19.47
N GLY A 33 48.65 -13.11 20.47
CA GLY A 33 47.41 -13.90 20.64
C GLY A 33 46.18 -13.04 20.89
N ALA A 34 46.32 -11.95 21.67
CA ALA A 34 45.22 -11.03 21.95
C ALA A 34 44.79 -10.22 20.72
N ASN A 35 45.75 -9.69 19.95
CA ASN A 35 45.47 -8.99 18.69
C ASN A 35 44.79 -9.91 17.68
N PHE A 36 45.23 -11.18 17.64
CA PHE A 36 44.67 -12.18 16.73
C PHE A 36 43.23 -12.56 17.11
N ILE A 37 42.95 -12.79 18.40
CA ILE A 37 41.59 -13.07 18.90
C ILE A 37 40.64 -11.91 18.56
N PHE A 38 41.05 -10.67 18.81
CA PHE A 38 40.25 -9.49 18.46
C PHE A 38 39.94 -9.43 16.95
N SER A 39 40.96 -9.64 16.12
CA SER A 39 40.83 -9.57 14.67
C SER A 39 39.89 -10.66 14.13
N ILE A 40 39.96 -11.87 14.70
CA ILE A 40 39.02 -12.96 14.39
C ILE A 40 37.59 -12.59 14.78
N VAL A 41 37.38 -12.12 16.01
CA VAL A 41 36.03 -11.80 16.50
C VAL A 41 35.42 -10.67 15.67
N LEU A 42 36.18 -9.62 15.36
CA LEU A 42 35.69 -8.52 14.53
C LEU A 42 35.39 -8.98 13.10
N ALA A 43 36.24 -9.81 12.49
CA ALA A 43 36.01 -10.35 11.14
C ALA A 43 34.77 -11.25 11.06
N ILE A 44 34.54 -12.09 12.07
CA ILE A 44 33.37 -12.98 12.12
C ILE A 44 32.07 -12.19 12.28
N VAL A 45 32.08 -11.12 13.07
CA VAL A 45 30.86 -10.32 13.32
C VAL A 45 30.56 -9.37 12.18
N SER A 46 31.58 -8.75 11.59
CA SER A 46 31.38 -7.70 10.58
C SER A 46 31.52 -8.19 9.14
N ILE A 47 32.55 -8.96 8.80
CA ILE A 47 32.90 -9.30 7.41
C ILE A 47 32.21 -10.60 6.95
N PHE A 48 32.16 -11.63 7.80
CA PHE A 48 31.58 -12.93 7.45
C PHE A 48 30.10 -12.87 7.00
N PRO A 49 29.19 -12.15 7.70
CA PRO A 49 27.79 -12.09 7.29
C PRO A 49 27.58 -11.29 5.99
N LEU A 50 28.42 -10.28 5.71
CA LEU A 50 28.42 -9.52 4.46
C LEU A 50 28.73 -10.41 3.25
N LEU A 51 29.79 -11.21 3.35
CA LEU A 51 30.26 -12.04 2.25
C LEU A 51 29.41 -13.28 1.98
N LEU A 52 28.58 -13.72 2.93
CA LEU A 52 27.64 -14.82 2.71
C LEU A 52 26.50 -14.43 1.76
N ILE A 53 26.20 -13.14 1.64
CA ILE A 53 25.01 -12.64 0.94
C ILE A 53 25.37 -11.78 -0.26
N ALA A 54 26.50 -11.07 -0.25
CA ALA A 54 26.99 -10.38 -1.44
C ALA A 54 27.43 -11.41 -2.51
N GLU A 55 26.85 -11.33 -3.70
CA GLU A 55 27.24 -12.16 -4.84
C GLU A 55 28.39 -11.52 -5.63
N ASP A 56 28.40 -10.18 -5.71
CA ASP A 56 29.39 -9.36 -6.43
C ASP A 56 29.88 -8.15 -5.60
N PHE A 57 31.02 -7.55 -5.98
CA PHE A 57 31.55 -6.34 -5.32
C PHE A 57 30.62 -5.13 -5.45
N ASP A 58 29.98 -4.96 -6.62
CA ASP A 58 29.00 -3.88 -6.83
C ASP A 58 27.76 -4.06 -5.95
N SER A 59 27.39 -5.31 -5.67
CA SER A 59 26.31 -5.63 -4.74
C SER A 59 26.67 -5.24 -3.30
N LEU A 60 27.94 -5.35 -2.93
CA LEU A 60 28.43 -5.01 -1.59
C LEU A 60 28.36 -3.50 -1.32
N ASP A 61 28.75 -2.67 -2.29
CA ASP A 61 28.63 -1.21 -2.20
C ASP A 61 27.15 -0.78 -2.06
N SER A 62 26.28 -1.39 -2.87
CA SER A 62 24.84 -1.14 -2.80
C SER A 62 24.20 -1.54 -1.45
N ILE A 63 24.73 -2.57 -0.78
CA ILE A 63 24.24 -3.03 0.53
C ILE A 63 24.73 -2.09 1.65
N LEU A 64 25.98 -1.64 1.59
CA LEU A 64 26.58 -0.78 2.62
C LEU A 64 26.13 0.69 2.52
N PHE A 65 26.11 1.25 1.32
CA PHE A 65 25.88 2.69 1.09
C PHE A 65 24.57 3.00 0.35
N GLY A 66 23.89 2.00 -0.21
CA GLY A 66 22.63 2.22 -0.94
C GLY A 66 21.51 2.80 -0.07
N GLU A 67 20.75 3.72 -0.65
CA GLU A 67 19.57 4.39 -0.05
C GLU A 67 18.24 3.63 -0.27
N ARG A 68 18.27 2.49 -0.96
CA ARG A 68 17.06 1.78 -1.43
C ARG A 68 16.45 0.87 -0.34
N GLN A 69 15.15 0.57 -0.42
CA GLN A 69 14.48 -0.44 0.43
C GLN A 69 15.12 -1.82 0.22
N LEU A 70 16.08 -2.15 1.07
CA LEU A 70 16.83 -3.40 1.05
C LEU A 70 15.99 -4.55 1.64
N SER A 71 16.18 -5.75 1.09
CA SER A 71 15.60 -6.99 1.62
C SER A 71 15.92 -7.17 3.11
N HIS A 72 15.04 -7.85 3.86
CA HIS A 72 15.18 -8.08 5.32
C HIS A 72 16.57 -8.63 5.69
N LYS A 73 17.09 -9.55 4.87
CA LYS A 73 18.41 -10.16 5.08
C LYS A 73 19.54 -9.12 4.95
N CYS A 74 19.51 -8.28 3.91
CA CYS A 74 20.52 -7.25 3.68
C CYS A 74 20.49 -6.13 4.74
N LEU A 75 19.29 -5.77 5.22
CA LEU A 75 19.14 -4.80 6.31
C LEU A 75 19.84 -5.29 7.59
N LEU A 76 19.56 -6.54 7.99
CA LEU A 76 20.11 -7.15 9.20
C LEU A 76 21.65 -7.16 9.19
N ILE A 77 22.23 -7.57 8.06
CA ILE A 77 23.69 -7.64 7.90
C ILE A 77 24.33 -6.26 7.98
N ARG A 78 23.72 -5.25 7.36
CA ARG A 78 24.22 -3.88 7.39
C ARG A 78 24.33 -3.38 8.82
N TYR A 79 23.27 -3.52 9.61
CA TYR A 79 23.29 -3.09 11.01
C TYR A 79 24.20 -3.94 11.89
N LEU A 80 24.29 -5.25 11.65
CA LEU A 80 25.22 -6.13 12.35
C LEU A 80 26.68 -5.72 12.10
N SER A 81 27.02 -5.40 10.86
CA SER A 81 28.38 -5.05 10.45
C SER A 81 28.81 -3.70 10.99
N PHE A 82 27.99 -2.66 10.79
CA PHE A 82 28.24 -1.34 11.37
C PHE A 82 28.22 -1.38 12.90
N GLY A 83 27.28 -2.12 13.50
CA GLY A 83 27.17 -2.28 14.94
C GLY A 83 28.43 -2.89 15.56
N GLY A 84 28.99 -3.93 14.94
CA GLY A 84 30.26 -4.54 15.39
C GLY A 84 31.45 -3.57 15.31
N ILE A 85 31.59 -2.83 14.21
CA ILE A 85 32.68 -1.86 14.00
C ILE A 85 32.57 -0.68 14.97
N PHE A 86 31.39 -0.07 15.09
CA PHE A 86 31.16 1.02 16.03
C PHE A 86 31.33 0.53 17.48
N GLY A 87 30.88 -0.68 17.79
CA GLY A 87 31.07 -1.30 19.09
C GLY A 87 32.55 -1.51 19.45
N ALA A 88 33.36 -1.98 18.51
CA ALA A 88 34.81 -2.12 18.70
C ALA A 88 35.48 -0.76 18.95
N TRP A 89 35.09 0.26 18.18
CA TRP A 89 35.61 1.63 18.32
C TRP A 89 35.25 2.25 19.68
N PHE A 90 34.00 2.11 20.14
CA PHE A 90 33.61 2.53 21.48
C PHE A 90 34.37 1.76 22.58
N GLY A 91 34.61 0.47 22.37
CA GLY A 91 35.45 -0.32 23.28
C GLY A 91 36.89 0.21 23.39
N ALA A 92 37.46 0.69 22.28
CA ALA A 92 38.79 1.29 22.28
C ALA A 92 38.85 2.62 23.05
N PHE A 93 37.77 3.42 23.01
CA PHE A 93 37.67 4.67 23.76
C PHE A 93 37.73 4.48 25.29
N VAL A 94 37.37 3.31 25.80
CA VAL A 94 37.41 3.04 27.26
C VAL A 94 38.84 2.79 27.76
N ILE A 95 39.77 2.45 26.87
CA ILE A 95 41.15 2.10 27.26
C ILE A 95 41.90 3.28 27.90
N PRO A 96 41.84 4.52 27.38
CA PRO A 96 42.54 5.66 27.97
C PRO A 96 41.92 6.24 29.25
N LEU A 97 40.72 5.81 29.67
CA LEU A 97 39.98 6.41 30.79
C LEU A 97 40.50 6.04 32.20
N ASP A 98 41.57 5.22 32.26
CA ASP A 98 42.32 4.78 33.44
C ASP A 98 41.49 4.51 34.72
N TRP A 99 40.60 3.50 34.67
CA TRP A 99 39.78 3.09 35.82
C TRP A 99 40.42 1.97 36.66
N ASP A 100 41.67 1.58 36.37
CA ASP A 100 42.41 0.51 37.05
C ASP A 100 41.65 -0.82 37.16
N ARG A 101 40.83 -1.18 36.16
CA ARG A 101 40.07 -2.44 36.14
C ARG A 101 40.66 -3.47 35.19
N TRP A 102 40.54 -4.74 35.57
CA TRP A 102 41.05 -5.88 34.80
C TRP A 102 40.41 -6.00 33.40
N TRP A 103 39.13 -5.63 33.26
CA TRP A 103 38.40 -5.70 32.00
C TRP A 103 38.78 -4.60 31.01
N GLN A 104 39.46 -3.53 31.44
CA GLN A 104 39.91 -2.41 30.61
C GLN A 104 41.16 -2.74 29.77
N ARG A 105 41.84 -3.84 30.10
CA ARG A 105 43.06 -4.27 29.41
C ARG A 105 42.76 -4.72 27.98
N TRP A 106 43.59 -4.28 27.03
CA TRP A 106 43.53 -4.77 25.65
C TRP A 106 43.66 -6.30 25.60
N PRO A 107 42.82 -7.04 24.85
CA PRO A 107 41.82 -6.61 23.86
C PRO A 107 40.37 -6.65 24.38
N ILE A 108 40.19 -6.84 25.69
CA ILE A 108 38.91 -7.23 26.31
C ILE A 108 37.78 -6.21 26.03
N PRO A 109 37.98 -4.89 26.21
CA PRO A 109 36.93 -3.90 25.93
C PRO A 109 36.47 -3.91 24.47
N CYS A 110 37.39 -4.10 23.52
CA CYS A 110 37.10 -4.06 22.10
C CYS A 110 36.35 -5.33 21.65
N VAL A 111 36.70 -6.49 22.22
CA VAL A 111 35.97 -7.74 21.98
C VAL A 111 34.55 -7.67 22.53
N PHE A 112 34.38 -7.23 23.78
CA PHE A 112 33.04 -7.03 24.36
C PHE A 112 32.25 -5.96 23.62
N GLY A 113 32.90 -4.85 23.23
CA GLY A 113 32.30 -3.80 22.41
C GLY A 113 31.79 -4.33 21.07
N THR A 114 32.57 -5.17 20.39
CA THR A 114 32.15 -5.82 19.13
C THR A 114 30.91 -6.70 19.31
N MET A 115 30.88 -7.52 20.37
CA MET A 115 29.75 -8.41 20.67
C MET A 115 28.48 -7.62 21.01
N ILE A 116 28.59 -6.65 21.93
CA ILE A 116 27.46 -5.82 22.38
C ILE A 116 26.96 -4.96 21.23
N GLY A 117 27.87 -4.35 20.46
CA GLY A 117 27.54 -3.57 19.27
C GLY A 117 26.84 -4.39 18.19
N GLY A 118 27.26 -5.64 17.98
CA GLY A 118 26.58 -6.57 17.07
C GLY A 118 25.15 -6.91 17.53
N ILE A 119 24.96 -7.18 18.82
CA ILE A 119 23.63 -7.46 19.41
C ILE A 119 22.72 -6.23 19.29
N LEU A 120 23.22 -5.04 19.61
CA LEU A 120 22.48 -3.78 19.46
C LEU A 120 22.15 -3.49 17.99
N GLY A 121 23.06 -3.81 17.06
CA GLY A 121 22.83 -3.75 15.62
C GLY A 121 21.66 -4.65 15.18
N CYS A 122 21.63 -5.90 15.63
CA CYS A 122 20.52 -6.82 15.37
C CYS A 122 19.19 -6.28 15.90
N LEU A 123 19.17 -5.75 17.14
CA LEU A 123 17.97 -5.15 17.73
C LEU A 123 17.50 -3.91 16.95
N ALA A 124 18.42 -3.03 16.56
CA ALA A 124 18.11 -1.85 15.75
C ALA A 124 17.55 -2.22 14.38
N SER A 125 18.07 -3.28 13.74
CA SER A 125 17.52 -3.82 12.50
C SER A 125 16.09 -4.33 12.69
N TYR A 126 15.84 -5.08 13.77
CA TYR A 126 14.50 -5.59 14.07
C TYR A 126 13.50 -4.46 14.32
N MET A 127 13.89 -3.44 15.09
CA MET A 127 13.05 -2.26 15.33
C MET A 127 12.76 -1.50 14.05
N LYS A 128 13.77 -1.28 13.18
CA LYS A 128 13.57 -0.60 11.90
C LYS A 128 12.67 -1.41 10.96
N PHE A 129 12.83 -2.73 10.93
CA PHE A 129 11.93 -3.62 10.19
C PHE A 129 10.50 -3.56 10.73
N SER A 130 10.30 -3.61 12.05
CA SER A 130 8.98 -3.50 12.67
C SER A 130 8.31 -2.16 12.32
N ILE A 131 9.06 -1.06 12.32
CA ILE A 131 8.57 0.26 11.90
C ILE A 131 8.21 0.28 10.42
N ILE A 132 9.06 -0.27 9.53
CA ILE A 132 8.76 -0.37 8.09
C ILE A 132 7.55 -1.27 7.85
N SER A 133 7.45 -2.40 8.55
CA SER A 133 6.32 -3.33 8.48
C SER A 133 5.03 -2.69 9.01
N MET A 134 5.11 -1.86 10.05
CA MET A 134 3.99 -1.08 10.56
C MET A 134 3.56 0.00 9.54
N TYR A 135 4.51 0.71 8.92
CA TYR A 135 4.20 1.65 7.83
C TYR A 135 3.64 0.96 6.59
N ALA A 136 4.16 -0.23 6.24
CA ALA A 136 3.64 -1.06 5.18
C ALA A 136 2.23 -1.54 5.52
N ALA A 137 1.98 -2.05 6.73
CA ALA A 137 0.67 -2.45 7.25
C ALA A 137 -0.33 -1.30 7.19
N THR A 138 0.12 -0.07 7.48
CA THR A 138 -0.67 1.16 7.34
C THR A 138 -1.04 1.43 5.87
N SER A 139 -0.09 1.26 4.94
CA SER A 139 -0.38 1.27 3.49
C SER A 139 -1.27 0.11 3.06
N THR A 140 -1.26 -1.01 3.81
CA THR A 140 -2.05 -2.21 3.56
C THR A 140 -3.50 -2.04 4.04
N TYR A 141 -3.80 -1.11 4.95
CA TYR A 141 -5.20 -0.72 5.24
C TYR A 141 -5.90 -0.19 3.99
N HIS A 142 -5.16 0.41 3.04
CA HIS A 142 -5.76 0.80 1.78
C HIS A 142 -6.03 -0.41 0.86
N SER A 143 -5.21 -1.48 0.97
CA SER A 143 -5.43 -2.75 0.25
C SER A 143 -6.48 -3.67 0.89
N GLN A 144 -6.87 -3.44 2.15
CA GLN A 144 -7.97 -4.20 2.76
C GLN A 144 -9.33 -3.91 2.13
N LEU A 145 -9.48 -2.80 1.40
CA LEU A 145 -10.71 -2.52 0.64
C LEU A 145 -10.77 -3.24 -0.71
N ILE A 146 -9.66 -3.80 -1.22
CA ILE A 146 -9.62 -4.45 -2.53
C ILE A 146 -8.80 -5.73 -2.43
N LYS A 147 -9.48 -6.84 -2.16
CA LYS A 147 -8.88 -8.18 -2.26
C LYS A 147 -8.54 -8.44 -3.73
N VAL A 148 -7.33 -8.06 -4.15
CA VAL A 148 -6.89 -8.21 -5.54
C VAL A 148 -7.03 -9.68 -5.95
N PRO A 149 -7.78 -9.98 -7.03
CA PRO A 149 -7.94 -11.35 -7.47
C PRO A 149 -6.58 -11.88 -7.93
N LYS A 150 -6.12 -13.00 -7.35
CA LYS A 150 -4.83 -13.59 -7.73
C LYS A 150 -4.87 -14.11 -9.17
N LEU A 151 -3.84 -13.78 -9.93
CA LEU A 151 -3.62 -14.32 -11.26
C LEU A 151 -3.36 -15.83 -11.16
N LYS A 152 -4.03 -16.62 -12.01
CA LYS A 152 -3.94 -18.08 -11.97
C LYS A 152 -2.92 -18.61 -12.96
N ALA A 153 -2.88 -18.03 -14.15
CA ALA A 153 -1.88 -18.36 -15.16
C ALA A 153 -1.67 -17.19 -16.13
N ILE A 154 -0.50 -17.18 -16.76
CA ILE A 154 -0.21 -16.39 -17.97
C ILE A 154 0.00 -17.38 -19.12
N ILE A 155 -0.64 -17.10 -20.25
CA ILE A 155 -0.59 -17.92 -21.46
C ILE A 155 -0.01 -17.08 -22.57
N PHE A 156 0.96 -17.65 -23.29
CA PHE A 156 1.45 -17.11 -24.54
C PHE A 156 1.03 -18.02 -25.68
N ALA A 157 0.21 -17.49 -26.58
CA ALA A 157 -0.29 -18.18 -27.76
C ALA A 157 0.31 -17.56 -29.03
N GLU A 158 0.68 -18.41 -29.97
CA GLU A 158 1.29 -18.03 -31.24
C GLU A 158 0.54 -18.74 -32.38
N PHE A 159 0.48 -18.10 -33.54
CA PHE A 159 -0.03 -18.75 -34.74
C PHE A 159 1.11 -19.48 -35.46
N ASP A 160 1.10 -20.80 -35.39
CA ASP A 160 2.02 -21.66 -36.13
C ASP A 160 1.53 -21.84 -37.58
N ALA A 161 2.48 -21.89 -38.52
CA ALA A 161 2.18 -22.00 -39.94
C ALA A 161 1.53 -23.33 -40.31
N ASP A 162 1.88 -24.42 -39.62
CA ASP A 162 1.39 -25.76 -39.95
C ASP A 162 0.23 -26.20 -39.05
N LYS A 163 0.31 -25.88 -37.75
CA LYS A 163 -0.67 -26.32 -36.74
C LYS A 163 -1.78 -25.30 -36.48
N GLY A 164 -1.61 -24.06 -36.92
CA GLY A 164 -2.54 -22.97 -36.64
C GLY A 164 -2.37 -22.39 -35.23
N PRO A 165 -3.45 -21.97 -34.55
CA PRO A 165 -3.35 -21.36 -33.24
C PRO A 165 -2.88 -22.39 -32.20
N VAL A 166 -1.74 -22.12 -31.55
CA VAL A 166 -1.19 -23.02 -30.51
C VAL A 166 -0.81 -22.22 -29.26
N ILE A 167 -1.05 -22.81 -28.09
CA ILE A 167 -0.44 -22.32 -26.85
C ILE A 167 0.99 -22.84 -26.82
N ARG A 168 1.97 -21.93 -26.80
CA ARG A 168 3.37 -22.30 -26.74
C ARG A 168 3.88 -22.37 -25.30
N ILE A 169 3.47 -21.42 -24.45
CA ILE A 169 3.93 -21.33 -23.06
C ILE A 169 2.73 -21.10 -22.13
N GLN A 170 2.72 -21.83 -21.02
CA GLN A 170 1.81 -21.63 -19.89
C GLN A 170 2.63 -21.58 -18.59
N VAL A 171 2.37 -20.58 -17.75
CA VAL A 171 3.09 -20.38 -16.48
C VAL A 171 2.06 -20.10 -15.38
N PRO A 172 2.19 -20.69 -14.16
CA PRO A 172 3.28 -21.53 -13.64
C PRO A 172 3.15 -23.05 -13.94
N GLY A 173 2.01 -23.51 -14.47
CA GLY A 173 1.80 -24.91 -14.83
C GLY A 173 0.83 -25.06 -16.00
N PHE A 174 0.69 -26.30 -16.51
CA PHE A 174 -0.29 -26.64 -17.55
C PHE A 174 -1.70 -26.52 -16.99
N LEU A 175 -2.36 -25.40 -17.24
CA LEU A 175 -3.73 -25.14 -16.80
C LEU A 175 -4.75 -25.65 -17.83
N PHE A 176 -4.43 -25.56 -19.12
CA PHE A 176 -5.35 -25.98 -20.20
C PHE A 176 -4.72 -27.03 -21.10
N ASP A 177 -5.46 -28.13 -21.30
CA ASP A 177 -5.17 -29.14 -22.33
C ASP A 177 -5.41 -28.59 -23.74
N ALA A 178 -4.69 -29.12 -24.73
CA ALA A 178 -4.84 -28.75 -26.14
C ALA A 178 -6.30 -28.85 -26.64
N LYS A 179 -7.03 -29.91 -26.26
CA LYS A 179 -8.44 -30.11 -26.64
C LYS A 179 -9.37 -29.00 -26.14
N ARG A 180 -9.09 -28.44 -24.96
CA ARG A 180 -9.89 -27.34 -24.39
C ARG A 180 -9.54 -26.03 -25.06
N PHE A 181 -8.26 -25.84 -25.36
CA PHE A 181 -7.81 -24.66 -26.09
C PHE A 181 -8.50 -24.56 -27.45
N ASP A 182 -8.70 -25.66 -28.17
CA ASP A 182 -9.40 -25.65 -29.46
C ASP A 182 -10.79 -25.00 -29.40
N THR A 183 -11.49 -25.11 -28.26
CA THR A 183 -12.84 -24.54 -28.07
C THR A 183 -12.84 -23.01 -28.08
N PHE A 184 -11.78 -22.38 -27.56
CA PHE A 184 -11.68 -20.91 -27.46
C PHE A 184 -10.47 -20.32 -28.20
N SER A 185 -9.74 -21.14 -28.96
CA SER A 185 -8.56 -20.77 -29.76
C SER A 185 -8.88 -19.63 -30.74
N ASN A 186 -10.04 -19.70 -31.39
CA ASN A 186 -10.54 -18.66 -32.31
C ASN A 186 -10.79 -17.31 -31.64
N ALA A 187 -11.07 -17.30 -30.33
CA ALA A 187 -11.22 -16.07 -29.57
C ALA A 187 -9.85 -15.53 -29.12
N VAL A 188 -8.88 -16.40 -28.84
CA VAL A 188 -7.52 -16.01 -28.45
C VAL A 188 -6.73 -15.48 -29.63
N ILE A 189 -6.78 -16.16 -30.78
CA ILE A 189 -6.14 -15.69 -32.02
C ILE A 189 -7.26 -15.43 -33.03
N PRO A 190 -7.86 -14.23 -32.99
CA PRO A 190 -8.97 -13.88 -33.86
C PRO A 190 -8.49 -13.54 -35.28
N LYS A 191 -9.46 -13.22 -36.14
CA LYS A 191 -9.22 -12.59 -37.44
C LYS A 191 -8.57 -11.20 -37.27
N PRO A 192 -7.83 -10.71 -38.28
CA PRO A 192 -7.05 -9.47 -38.20
C PRO A 192 -7.86 -8.20 -37.87
N GLU A 193 -9.16 -8.20 -38.16
CA GLU A 193 -10.09 -7.11 -37.82
C GLU A 193 -10.18 -6.81 -36.31
N LEU A 194 -9.84 -7.79 -35.48
CA LEU A 194 -9.88 -7.71 -34.02
C LEU A 194 -8.49 -7.56 -33.38
N PHE A 195 -7.43 -7.42 -34.18
CA PHE A 195 -6.10 -7.12 -33.65
C PHE A 195 -6.09 -5.76 -32.94
N HIS A 196 -5.21 -5.64 -31.95
CA HIS A 196 -5.09 -4.47 -31.08
C HIS A 196 -6.34 -4.13 -30.25
N ARG A 197 -7.32 -5.04 -30.17
CA ARG A 197 -8.47 -4.92 -29.27
C ARG A 197 -8.32 -5.89 -28.10
N LEU A 198 -8.76 -5.48 -26.92
CA LEU A 198 -8.79 -6.38 -25.76
C LEU A 198 -9.90 -7.41 -25.93
N ILE A 199 -9.56 -8.69 -25.84
CA ILE A 199 -10.51 -9.80 -25.92
C ILE A 199 -10.68 -10.42 -24.54
N LYS A 200 -11.94 -10.65 -24.16
CA LYS A 200 -12.31 -11.29 -22.90
C LYS A 200 -13.17 -12.50 -23.20
N VAL A 201 -12.63 -13.68 -22.91
CA VAL A 201 -13.39 -14.93 -22.94
C VAL A 201 -13.83 -15.21 -21.51
N ASN A 202 -15.10 -14.94 -21.24
CA ASN A 202 -15.72 -15.33 -19.99
C ASN A 202 -16.16 -16.80 -20.11
N HIS A 203 -16.08 -17.57 -19.02
CA HIS A 203 -16.56 -18.95 -18.94
C HIS A 203 -15.71 -20.01 -19.63
N VAL A 204 -14.47 -20.18 -19.19
CA VAL A 204 -13.67 -21.37 -19.53
C VAL A 204 -13.70 -22.34 -18.36
N GLU A 205 -14.35 -23.49 -18.51
CA GLU A 205 -14.42 -24.54 -17.49
C GLU A 205 -13.19 -25.45 -17.57
N ASN A 206 -12.55 -25.71 -16.42
CA ASN A 206 -11.43 -26.65 -16.33
C ASN A 206 -11.84 -28.02 -15.75
N SER A 207 -10.93 -28.99 -15.75
CA SER A 207 -11.10 -30.34 -15.18
C SER A 207 -11.58 -30.31 -13.73
N ASP A 208 -11.24 -29.26 -13.01
CA ASP A 208 -11.57 -29.06 -11.60
C ASP A 208 -12.96 -28.44 -11.37
N GLY A 209 -13.77 -28.24 -12.42
CA GLY A 209 -15.09 -27.60 -12.35
C GLY A 209 -15.07 -26.09 -12.06
N LYS A 210 -13.89 -25.46 -12.06
CA LYS A 210 -13.73 -24.01 -11.87
C LYS A 210 -13.85 -23.25 -13.19
N VAL A 211 -14.48 -22.08 -13.11
CA VAL A 211 -14.73 -21.21 -14.26
C VAL A 211 -13.70 -20.09 -14.28
N TYR A 212 -12.95 -20.00 -15.39
CA TYR A 212 -11.94 -18.98 -15.60
C TYR A 212 -12.40 -17.90 -16.57
N LYS A 213 -11.82 -16.71 -16.43
CA LYS A 213 -11.88 -15.61 -17.36
C LYS A 213 -10.51 -15.41 -17.97
N VAL A 214 -10.43 -15.49 -19.31
CA VAL A 214 -9.20 -15.29 -20.08
C VAL A 214 -9.25 -13.92 -20.73
N MET A 215 -8.23 -13.10 -20.49
CA MET A 215 -8.12 -11.75 -21.03
C MET A 215 -6.85 -11.66 -21.88
N GLY A 216 -7.00 -11.39 -23.17
CA GLY A 216 -5.89 -11.35 -24.13
C GLY A 216 -5.88 -10.10 -24.98
N HIS A 217 -4.71 -9.76 -25.51
CA HIS A 217 -4.53 -8.69 -26.49
C HIS A 217 -3.76 -9.23 -27.71
N PRO A 218 -4.46 -9.68 -28.77
CA PRO A 218 -3.84 -10.22 -29.96
C PRO A 218 -3.14 -9.13 -30.76
N VAL A 219 -1.91 -9.42 -31.19
CA VAL A 219 -1.08 -8.55 -32.00
C VAL A 219 -0.64 -9.30 -33.25
N GLY A 220 -0.75 -8.64 -34.40
CA GLY A 220 -0.15 -9.07 -35.66
C GLY A 220 0.91 -8.06 -36.09
N ILE A 221 2.15 -8.51 -36.27
CA ILE A 221 3.26 -7.71 -36.81
C ILE A 221 3.47 -8.15 -38.25
N GLU A 222 3.38 -7.23 -39.20
CA GLU A 222 3.62 -7.52 -40.61
C GLU A 222 5.11 -7.32 -40.95
N SER A 223 5.73 -8.33 -41.56
CA SER A 223 7.09 -8.27 -42.09
C SER A 223 7.35 -9.43 -43.05
N ASP A 224 8.07 -9.15 -44.12
CA ASP A 224 8.50 -10.14 -45.12
C ASP A 224 9.48 -11.18 -44.56
N SER A 225 10.05 -10.92 -43.38
CA SER A 225 10.94 -11.87 -42.69
C SER A 225 10.22 -13.09 -42.12
N TYR A 226 8.88 -13.08 -42.06
CA TYR A 226 8.07 -14.17 -41.51
C TYR A 226 7.45 -15.02 -42.62
N ALA A 227 7.29 -16.33 -42.38
CA ALA A 227 6.84 -17.31 -43.39
C ALA A 227 5.48 -16.99 -44.06
N ARG A 228 4.63 -16.14 -43.45
CA ARG A 228 3.34 -15.68 -44.00
C ARG A 228 3.24 -14.16 -44.15
N GLY A 229 4.37 -13.46 -44.16
CA GLY A 229 4.44 -12.00 -44.15
C GLY A 229 3.92 -11.35 -42.86
N ARG A 230 3.59 -12.16 -41.84
CA ARG A 230 3.03 -11.71 -40.57
C ARG A 230 3.41 -12.64 -39.43
N TYR A 231 3.67 -12.07 -38.27
CA TYR A 231 3.87 -12.73 -36.99
C TYR A 231 2.68 -12.43 -36.08
N ILE A 232 1.91 -13.44 -35.70
CA ILE A 232 0.71 -13.27 -34.87
C ILE A 232 0.93 -13.96 -33.53
N PHE A 233 0.78 -13.19 -32.46
CA PHE A 233 0.87 -13.70 -31.10
C PHE A 233 -0.17 -13.02 -30.20
N ASN A 234 -0.49 -13.68 -29.09
CA ASN A 234 -1.34 -13.14 -28.05
C ASN A 234 -0.81 -13.52 -26.66
N ILE A 235 -0.75 -12.54 -25.77
CA ILE A 235 -0.50 -12.75 -24.34
C ILE A 235 -1.83 -12.67 -23.58
N CYS A 236 -2.12 -13.70 -22.80
CA CYS A 236 -3.38 -13.88 -22.09
C CYS A 236 -3.17 -14.03 -20.59
N PHE A 237 -3.93 -13.28 -19.80
CA PHE A 237 -3.97 -13.39 -18.35
C PHE A 237 -5.23 -14.16 -17.94
N VAL A 238 -5.06 -15.15 -17.08
CA VAL A 238 -6.14 -16.03 -16.63
C VAL A 238 -6.47 -15.74 -15.17
N VAL A 239 -7.72 -15.37 -14.92
CA VAL A 239 -8.23 -15.04 -13.58
C VAL A 239 -9.45 -15.90 -13.28
N ASP A 240 -9.65 -16.24 -12.01
CA ASP A 240 -10.87 -16.93 -11.56
C ASP A 240 -12.09 -16.02 -11.74
N LYS A 241 -13.19 -16.54 -12.30
CA LYS A 241 -14.42 -15.77 -12.49
C LYS A 241 -15.00 -15.31 -11.14
N ASN A 242 -14.78 -16.07 -10.07
CA ASN A 242 -15.27 -15.73 -8.73
C ASN A 242 -14.51 -14.54 -8.09
N GLY A 243 -13.38 -14.12 -8.68
CA GLY A 243 -12.65 -12.94 -8.24
C GLY A 243 -13.40 -11.66 -8.60
N GLN A 244 -13.77 -10.87 -7.58
CA GLN A 244 -14.24 -9.50 -7.78
C GLN A 244 -13.15 -8.69 -8.52
N ASP A 245 -13.57 -7.86 -9.47
CA ASP A 245 -12.74 -6.89 -10.21
C ASP A 245 -11.57 -7.45 -11.05
N SER A 246 -11.84 -8.47 -11.87
CA SER A 246 -10.92 -8.90 -12.95
C SER A 246 -10.49 -7.78 -13.92
N CYS A 247 -11.20 -6.64 -13.92
CA CYS A 247 -10.91 -5.47 -14.74
C CYS A 247 -9.54 -4.82 -14.44
N ILE A 248 -8.96 -5.09 -13.27
CA ILE A 248 -7.65 -4.57 -12.85
C ILE A 248 -6.53 -4.99 -13.80
N TYR A 249 -6.62 -6.18 -14.40
CA TYR A 249 -5.58 -6.74 -15.27
C TYR A 249 -5.66 -6.28 -16.73
N GLU A 250 -6.76 -5.63 -17.14
CA GLU A 250 -6.99 -5.20 -18.52
C GLU A 250 -5.90 -4.27 -19.07
N PRO A 251 -5.55 -3.15 -18.39
CA PRO A 251 -4.46 -2.29 -18.84
C PRO A 251 -3.10 -3.00 -18.78
N MET A 252 -2.93 -4.01 -17.92
CA MET A 252 -1.67 -4.75 -17.80
C MET A 252 -1.44 -5.64 -19.02
N VAL A 253 -2.47 -6.37 -19.47
CA VAL A 253 -2.39 -7.21 -20.66
C VAL A 253 -2.05 -6.37 -21.90
N GLN A 254 -2.70 -5.22 -22.06
CA GLN A 254 -2.41 -4.29 -23.16
C GLN A 254 -0.98 -3.76 -23.11
N LYS A 255 -0.51 -3.34 -21.93
CA LYS A 255 0.84 -2.81 -21.75
C LYS A 255 1.92 -3.88 -21.98
N CYS A 256 1.69 -5.10 -21.50
CA CYS A 256 2.57 -6.25 -21.78
C CYS A 256 2.66 -6.55 -23.27
N ALA A 257 1.52 -6.60 -23.97
CA ALA A 257 1.50 -6.84 -25.40
C ALA A 257 2.24 -5.73 -26.17
N ALA A 258 2.08 -4.47 -25.77
CA ALA A 258 2.82 -3.35 -26.36
C ALA A 258 4.34 -3.49 -26.16
N TYR A 259 4.80 -3.85 -24.95
CA TYR A 259 6.22 -4.10 -24.70
C TYR A 259 6.77 -5.27 -25.52
N LEU A 260 6.04 -6.39 -25.62
CA LEU A 260 6.46 -7.53 -26.45
C LEU A 260 6.52 -7.16 -27.94
N THR A 261 5.56 -6.36 -28.41
CA THR A 261 5.55 -5.83 -29.79
C THR A 261 6.77 -4.96 -30.05
N GLN A 262 7.15 -4.10 -29.10
CA GLN A 262 8.33 -3.26 -29.22
C GLN A 262 9.62 -4.11 -29.25
N MET A 263 9.75 -5.07 -28.33
CA MET A 263 10.92 -5.96 -28.28
C MET A 263 11.06 -6.83 -29.54
N GLU A 264 9.95 -7.25 -30.15
CA GLU A 264 10.00 -7.99 -31.42
C GLU A 264 10.45 -7.11 -32.58
N LYS A 265 9.99 -5.85 -32.64
CA LYS A 265 10.41 -4.90 -33.67
C LYS A 265 11.88 -4.50 -33.55
N ASP A 266 12.36 -4.31 -32.33
CA ASP A 266 13.71 -3.80 -32.07
C ASP A 266 14.77 -4.91 -32.13
N THR A 267 14.50 -6.08 -31.52
CA THR A 267 15.52 -7.13 -31.35
C THR A 267 15.07 -8.51 -31.81
N ARG A 268 13.89 -8.66 -32.44
CA ARG A 268 13.30 -9.96 -32.83
C ARG A 268 13.26 -10.97 -31.67
N PHE A 269 12.96 -10.48 -30.47
CA PHE A 269 13.06 -11.23 -29.22
C PHE A 269 12.20 -12.51 -29.19
N LEU A 270 10.97 -12.45 -29.70
CA LEU A 270 10.02 -13.57 -29.73
C LEU A 270 10.39 -14.60 -30.80
N SER A 271 11.05 -14.16 -31.87
CA SER A 271 11.50 -15.07 -32.94
C SER A 271 12.82 -15.75 -32.60
N GLN A 272 13.77 -15.03 -31.98
CA GLN A 272 15.16 -15.49 -31.83
C GLN A 272 15.49 -15.99 -30.42
N SER A 273 14.86 -15.47 -29.36
CA SER A 273 15.20 -15.77 -27.95
C SER A 273 14.00 -16.30 -27.17
N GLN A 274 13.36 -17.34 -27.71
CA GLN A 274 12.19 -17.97 -27.08
C GLN A 274 12.48 -18.62 -25.73
N ASP A 275 13.72 -19.05 -25.49
CA ASP A 275 14.11 -19.72 -24.23
C ASP A 275 14.00 -18.81 -23.01
N LYS A 276 14.14 -17.49 -23.19
CA LYS A 276 14.08 -16.49 -22.11
C LYS A 276 12.65 -16.02 -21.81
N LEU A 277 11.70 -16.32 -22.69
CA LEU A 277 10.32 -15.87 -22.55
C LEU A 277 9.57 -16.52 -21.37
N PRO A 278 9.70 -17.85 -21.11
CA PRO A 278 9.11 -18.47 -19.92
C PRO A 278 9.57 -17.82 -18.62
N ASP A 279 10.87 -17.58 -18.47
CA ASP A 279 11.45 -16.95 -17.28
C ASP A 279 10.91 -15.53 -17.10
N LEU A 280 10.78 -14.76 -18.18
CA LEU A 280 10.19 -13.43 -18.15
C LEU A 280 8.73 -13.47 -17.68
N LEU A 281 7.92 -14.38 -18.24
CA LEU A 281 6.50 -14.52 -17.88
C LEU A 281 6.32 -15.01 -16.44
N LEU A 282 7.22 -15.87 -15.95
CA LEU A 282 7.23 -16.34 -14.57
C LEU A 282 7.53 -15.20 -13.60
N ASN A 283 8.56 -14.39 -13.88
CA ASN A 283 8.87 -13.20 -13.09
C ASN A 283 7.71 -12.19 -13.10
N ILE A 284 6.99 -12.04 -14.21
CA ILE A 284 5.78 -11.20 -14.28
C ILE A 284 4.66 -11.80 -13.42
N PHE A 285 4.44 -13.12 -13.51
CA PHE A 285 3.42 -13.82 -12.73
C PHE A 285 3.66 -13.71 -11.22
N GLU A 286 4.88 -13.99 -10.76
CA GLU A 286 5.27 -13.88 -9.36
C GLU A 286 5.23 -12.43 -8.88
N GLY A 287 5.79 -11.50 -9.67
CA GLY A 287 5.79 -10.07 -9.32
C GLY A 287 4.39 -9.49 -9.12
N LEU A 288 3.46 -9.80 -10.04
CA LEU A 288 2.08 -9.32 -9.92
C LEU A 288 1.31 -9.99 -8.77
N ASN A 289 1.57 -11.26 -8.47
CA ASN A 289 0.86 -11.98 -7.42
C ASN A 289 1.39 -11.70 -6.00
N GLU A 290 2.69 -11.46 -5.85
CA GLU A 290 3.32 -11.21 -4.54
C GLU A 290 3.34 -9.73 -4.18
N HIS A 291 3.74 -8.87 -5.13
CA HIS A 291 4.01 -7.45 -4.87
C HIS A 291 2.96 -6.53 -5.49
N GLY A 292 2.23 -7.00 -6.50
CA GLY A 292 1.30 -6.16 -7.27
C GLY A 292 1.99 -5.13 -8.17
N GLU A 293 3.33 -5.16 -8.24
CA GLU A 293 4.14 -4.37 -9.16
C GLU A 293 5.33 -5.21 -9.65
N CYS A 294 5.79 -4.90 -10.85
CA CYS A 294 6.81 -5.66 -11.54
C CYS A 294 7.69 -4.70 -12.34
N LYS A 295 9.01 -4.74 -12.08
CA LYS A 295 10.02 -4.00 -12.83
C LYS A 295 11.11 -4.98 -13.28
N ILE A 296 11.08 -5.38 -14.54
CA ILE A 296 12.03 -6.37 -15.09
C ILE A 296 12.85 -5.74 -16.21
N PRO A 297 14.18 -5.62 -16.06
CA PRO A 297 15.05 -5.33 -17.20
C PRO A 297 15.17 -6.59 -18.07
N VAL A 298 14.80 -6.50 -19.35
CA VAL A 298 14.83 -7.64 -20.28
C VAL A 298 16.02 -7.50 -21.24
N THR A 299 16.20 -6.30 -21.77
CA THR A 299 17.27 -5.94 -22.70
C THR A 299 17.92 -4.64 -22.23
N ASP A 300 19.12 -4.33 -22.73
CA ASP A 300 19.85 -3.11 -22.36
C ASP A 300 19.03 -1.82 -22.60
N GLN A 301 18.07 -1.87 -23.53
CA GLN A 301 17.23 -0.74 -23.93
C GLN A 301 15.81 -0.78 -23.33
N THR A 302 15.31 -1.94 -22.88
CA THR A 302 13.90 -2.09 -22.50
C THR A 302 13.75 -2.68 -21.09
N THR A 303 13.04 -1.93 -20.24
CA THR A 303 12.61 -2.38 -18.92
C THR A 303 11.10 -2.41 -18.85
N ILE A 304 10.52 -3.57 -18.57
CA ILE A 304 9.08 -3.72 -18.42
C ILE A 304 8.69 -3.19 -17.03
N TYR A 305 7.75 -2.24 -17.00
CA TYR A 305 7.16 -1.73 -15.77
C TYR A 305 5.65 -1.96 -15.76
N LEU A 306 5.18 -2.80 -14.82
CA LEU A 306 3.77 -3.13 -14.63
C LEU A 306 3.40 -2.84 -13.17
N LYS A 307 2.24 -2.24 -12.96
CA LYS A 307 1.73 -1.95 -11.62
C LYS A 307 0.21 -2.13 -11.62
N LEU A 308 -0.28 -2.94 -10.68
CA LEU A 308 -1.71 -3.11 -10.46
C LEU A 308 -2.25 -1.82 -9.84
N CYS A 309 -3.12 -1.17 -10.60
CA CYS A 309 -3.90 -0.03 -10.13
C CYS A 309 -5.34 -0.50 -9.98
N PRO A 310 -5.99 -0.23 -8.83
CA PRO A 310 -7.40 -0.58 -8.67
C PRO A 310 -8.24 0.10 -9.76
N SER A 311 -9.08 -0.69 -10.43
CA SER A 311 -9.97 -0.16 -11.46
C SER A 311 -11.17 0.48 -10.79
N PHE A 312 -11.19 1.80 -10.75
CA PHE A 312 -12.35 2.57 -10.27
C PHE A 312 -13.44 2.73 -11.34
N HIS A 313 -13.44 1.88 -12.37
CA HIS A 313 -14.33 2.02 -13.51
C HIS A 313 -15.79 1.77 -13.09
N GLY A 314 -16.68 2.72 -13.39
CA GLY A 314 -18.10 2.62 -13.08
C GLY A 314 -18.50 2.96 -11.64
N ILE A 315 -17.54 3.29 -10.75
CA ILE A 315 -17.84 3.76 -9.40
C ILE A 315 -17.99 5.29 -9.44
N GLU A 316 -19.23 5.77 -9.34
CA GLU A 316 -19.46 7.21 -9.19
C GLU A 316 -18.97 7.66 -7.81
N PRO A 317 -18.17 8.74 -7.72
CA PRO A 317 -17.71 9.22 -6.42
C PRO A 317 -18.91 9.65 -5.57
N PRO A 318 -18.88 9.38 -4.25
CA PRO A 318 -19.96 9.74 -3.35
C PRO A 318 -20.24 11.25 -3.39
N LYS A 319 -21.52 11.59 -3.28
CA LYS A 319 -21.94 13.01 -3.24
C LYS A 319 -21.46 13.60 -1.91
N VAL A 320 -20.75 14.71 -2.02
CA VAL A 320 -20.22 15.47 -0.89
C VAL A 320 -20.98 16.76 -0.77
N GLU A 321 -21.47 17.05 0.43
CA GLU A 321 -22.26 18.25 0.71
C GLU A 321 -21.50 19.20 1.65
N PRO A 322 -21.74 20.52 1.57
CA PRO A 322 -20.93 21.53 2.27
C PRO A 322 -20.94 21.42 3.81
N TYR A 323 -21.96 20.77 4.37
CA TYR A 323 -22.16 20.62 5.81
C TYR A 323 -21.46 19.39 6.39
N MET A 324 -20.96 18.48 5.54
CA MET A 324 -20.24 17.30 5.99
C MET A 324 -18.90 17.69 6.61
N VAL A 325 -18.43 16.86 7.54
CA VAL A 325 -17.15 17.05 8.24
C VAL A 325 -16.17 15.99 7.75
N PRO A 326 -15.06 16.38 7.08
CA PRO A 326 -14.03 15.45 6.68
C PRO A 326 -13.17 15.02 7.88
N MET A 327 -12.88 13.72 7.95
CA MET A 327 -11.99 13.12 8.94
C MET A 327 -10.99 12.19 8.23
N PHE A 328 -9.74 12.16 8.68
CA PHE A 328 -8.76 11.20 8.18
C PHE A 328 -9.05 9.79 8.70
N THR A 329 -9.06 8.82 7.81
CA THR A 329 -9.10 7.39 8.12
C THR A 329 -7.70 6.83 8.35
N GLN A 330 -6.71 7.38 7.66
CA GLN A 330 -5.33 6.92 7.72
C GLN A 330 -4.61 7.50 8.94
N ILE A 331 -3.93 6.63 9.68
CA ILE A 331 -3.08 6.98 10.82
C ILE A 331 -1.67 6.47 10.49
N PRO A 332 -0.66 7.34 10.32
CA PRO A 332 -0.67 8.77 10.58
C PRO A 332 -1.40 9.57 9.49
N PRO A 333 -2.01 10.72 9.85
CA PRO A 333 -2.63 11.59 8.86
C PRO A 333 -1.58 12.10 7.85
N PRO A 334 -1.94 12.36 6.59
CA PRO A 334 -1.02 12.80 5.53
C PRO A 334 -0.53 14.26 5.70
N ASN A 335 -0.45 14.75 6.94
CA ASN A 335 0.06 16.07 7.31
C ASN A 335 1.55 16.06 7.70
N THR A 336 2.26 14.93 7.53
CA THR A 336 3.71 14.87 7.74
C THR A 336 4.44 15.72 6.70
N PRO A 337 5.52 16.44 7.05
CA PRO A 337 6.27 17.31 6.13
C PRO A 337 6.84 16.60 4.89
N SER A 338 6.95 15.27 4.89
CA SER A 338 7.37 14.46 3.74
C SER A 338 6.26 14.22 2.70
N HIS A 339 4.99 14.24 3.12
CA HIS A 339 3.84 13.94 2.24
C HIS A 339 3.27 15.21 1.60
N ILE A 340 3.27 16.33 2.32
CA ILE A 340 2.71 17.60 1.84
C ILE A 340 3.28 18.01 0.48
N PRO A 341 4.61 18.00 0.22
CA PRO A 341 5.16 18.43 -1.07
C PRO A 341 4.75 17.54 -2.26
N LYS A 342 4.33 16.29 -2.00
CA LYS A 342 3.90 15.34 -3.05
C LYS A 342 2.43 15.53 -3.45
N MET A 343 1.68 16.32 -2.69
CA MET A 343 0.26 16.56 -2.92
C MET A 343 0.03 17.79 -3.79
N ASP A 344 -1.13 17.87 -4.43
CA ASP A 344 -1.56 19.07 -5.16
C ASP A 344 -1.71 20.28 -4.23
N VAL A 345 -1.51 21.49 -4.75
CA VAL A 345 -1.57 22.75 -3.97
C VAL A 345 -2.89 22.92 -3.19
N LEU A 346 -4.01 22.51 -3.77
CA LEU A 346 -5.32 22.54 -3.09
C LEU A 346 -5.36 21.57 -1.91
N SER A 347 -4.92 20.33 -2.15
CA SER A 347 -4.87 19.28 -1.14
C SER A 347 -3.93 19.63 0.00
N GLN A 348 -2.79 20.27 -0.29
CA GLN A 348 -1.87 20.78 0.74
C GLN A 348 -2.55 21.79 1.67
N LYS A 349 -3.27 22.76 1.11
CA LYS A 349 -3.96 23.79 1.91
C LYS A 349 -5.13 23.20 2.71
N ILE A 350 -5.90 22.28 2.11
CA ILE A 350 -7.09 21.70 2.72
C ILE A 350 -6.71 20.68 3.81
N CYS A 351 -5.80 19.74 3.54
CA CYS A 351 -5.44 18.68 4.48
C CYS A 351 -4.88 19.21 5.82
N LEU A 352 -4.14 20.32 5.78
CA LEU A 352 -3.67 21.01 7.00
C LEU A 352 -4.80 21.56 7.87
N LYS A 353 -6.00 21.75 7.31
CA LYS A 353 -7.18 22.26 8.01
C LYS A 353 -8.21 21.17 8.33
N VAL A 354 -8.01 19.93 7.86
CA VAL A 354 -8.89 18.82 8.21
C VAL A 354 -8.56 18.33 9.63
N ASP A 355 -9.51 18.52 10.55
CA ASP A 355 -9.39 18.19 11.97
C ASP A 355 -10.49 17.22 12.47
N GLY A 356 -11.42 16.83 11.59
CA GLY A 356 -12.58 16.03 11.99
C GLY A 356 -13.65 16.80 12.77
N VAL A 357 -13.59 18.13 12.84
CA VAL A 357 -14.57 18.96 13.58
C VAL A 357 -15.26 19.97 12.66
N ARG A 358 -14.49 20.66 11.82
CA ARG A 358 -15.00 21.73 10.95
C ARG A 358 -15.72 21.19 9.73
N CYS A 359 -16.81 21.84 9.33
CA CYS A 359 -17.49 21.49 8.08
C CYS A 359 -16.73 22.00 6.85
N ILE A 360 -16.99 21.42 5.68
CA ILE A 360 -16.36 21.84 4.41
C ILE A 360 -16.58 23.33 4.14
N GLN A 361 -17.76 23.86 4.46
CA GLN A 361 -18.09 25.28 4.34
C GLN A 361 -17.19 26.18 5.22
N GLU A 362 -16.88 25.76 6.44
CA GLU A 362 -15.97 26.49 7.35
C GLU A 362 -14.52 26.41 6.87
N ILE A 363 -14.09 25.24 6.39
CA ILE A 363 -12.75 25.05 5.83
C ILE A 363 -12.57 25.96 4.61
N ALA A 364 -13.56 26.04 3.72
CA ALA A 364 -13.54 26.93 2.56
C ALA A 364 -13.37 28.41 2.95
N MET A 365 -14.08 28.86 3.99
CA MET A 365 -13.93 30.23 4.52
C MET A 365 -12.54 30.47 5.12
N MET A 366 -11.98 29.49 5.83
CA MET A 366 -10.65 29.62 6.45
C MET A 366 -9.52 29.66 5.42
N VAL A 367 -9.63 28.87 4.35
CA VAL A 367 -8.61 28.81 3.28
C VAL A 367 -8.84 29.90 2.22
N GLN A 368 -9.97 30.61 2.27
CA GLN A 368 -10.40 31.60 1.26
C GLN A 368 -10.46 30.98 -0.14
N ILE A 369 -11.07 29.80 -0.25
CA ILE A 369 -11.31 29.08 -1.51
C ILE A 369 -12.80 28.85 -1.68
N ASP A 370 -13.29 28.88 -2.92
CA ASP A 370 -14.67 28.56 -3.24
C ASP A 370 -15.07 27.17 -2.73
N THR A 371 -16.26 27.09 -2.15
CA THR A 371 -16.79 25.88 -1.53
C THR A 371 -16.91 24.73 -2.52
N ASP A 372 -17.23 25.02 -3.79
CA ASP A 372 -17.29 24.00 -4.84
C ASP A 372 -15.93 23.35 -5.11
N LEU A 373 -14.84 24.13 -5.11
CA LEU A 373 -13.50 23.60 -5.33
C LEU A 373 -13.04 22.74 -4.15
N VAL A 374 -13.34 23.17 -2.91
CA VAL A 374 -13.07 22.37 -1.72
C VAL A 374 -13.89 21.08 -1.73
N MET A 375 -15.17 21.13 -2.13
CA MET A 375 -16.02 19.94 -2.25
C MET A 375 -15.46 18.94 -3.27
N ARG A 376 -14.97 19.40 -4.43
CA ARG A 376 -14.33 18.53 -5.43
C ARG A 376 -13.05 17.88 -4.89
N CYS A 377 -12.22 18.65 -4.18
CA CYS A 377 -11.01 18.13 -3.54
C CYS A 377 -11.33 17.07 -2.48
N VAL A 378 -12.27 17.37 -1.57
CA VAL A 378 -12.70 16.44 -0.51
C VAL A 378 -13.38 15.22 -1.11
N ARG A 379 -14.16 15.36 -2.19
CA ARG A 379 -14.74 14.24 -2.94
C ARG A 379 -13.67 13.30 -3.49
N ASN A 380 -12.61 13.84 -4.10
CA ASN A 380 -11.51 13.02 -4.60
C ASN A 380 -10.76 12.31 -3.46
N LEU A 381 -10.48 13.02 -2.36
CA LEU A 381 -9.82 12.43 -1.19
C LEU A 381 -10.67 11.36 -0.50
N HIS A 382 -11.99 11.54 -0.48
CA HIS A 382 -12.92 10.54 0.05
C HIS A 382 -13.03 9.32 -0.88
N PHE A 383 -13.02 9.55 -2.20
CA PHE A 383 -13.03 8.49 -3.21
C PHE A 383 -11.83 7.55 -3.09
N TYR A 384 -10.64 8.12 -2.88
CA TYR A 384 -9.42 7.34 -2.60
C TYR A 384 -9.33 6.86 -1.14
N GLY A 385 -10.39 6.97 -0.32
CA GLY A 385 -10.40 6.43 1.03
C GLY A 385 -9.43 7.10 2.02
N CYS A 386 -8.86 8.26 1.69
CA CYS A 386 -8.02 9.06 2.60
C CYS A 386 -8.86 9.80 3.65
N LEU A 387 -10.08 10.19 3.26
CA LEU A 387 -11.04 10.88 4.11
C LEU A 387 -12.31 10.04 4.26
N THR A 388 -12.94 10.12 5.42
CA THR A 388 -14.35 9.78 5.64
C THR A 388 -15.15 11.06 5.91
N LEU A 389 -16.42 11.04 5.53
CA LEU A 389 -17.36 12.13 5.74
C LEU A 389 -18.30 11.75 6.87
N ILE A 390 -18.35 12.58 7.89
CA ILE A 390 -19.16 12.37 9.10
C ILE A 390 -20.14 13.54 9.19
N PRO A 391 -21.40 13.31 9.64
CA PRO A 391 -22.30 14.41 9.95
C PRO A 391 -21.76 15.27 11.10
N LEU A 392 -22.13 16.55 11.10
CA LEU A 392 -21.70 17.51 12.11
C LEU A 392 -22.03 17.02 13.54
N PHE A 393 -21.04 17.03 14.43
CA PHE A 393 -21.23 16.63 15.83
C PHE A 393 -21.80 17.78 16.65
N MET A 394 -22.92 17.56 17.35
CA MET A 394 -23.45 18.51 18.32
C MET A 394 -23.99 17.80 19.55
N TYR A 395 -23.79 18.41 20.73
CA TYR A 395 -24.33 17.92 22.00
C TYR A 395 -25.86 17.92 22.05
N ALA A 396 -26.53 18.74 21.23
CA ALA A 396 -27.99 18.77 21.14
C ALA A 396 -28.57 17.65 20.26
N ASN A 397 -27.73 16.91 19.53
CA ASN A 397 -28.19 15.88 18.61
C ASN A 397 -28.47 14.57 19.34
N THR A 398 -29.41 13.82 18.78
CA THR A 398 -29.73 12.47 19.25
C THR A 398 -28.93 11.45 18.45
N TYR A 399 -28.15 10.63 19.16
CA TYR A 399 -27.40 9.51 18.60
C TYR A 399 -27.96 8.21 19.16
N ILE A 400 -28.07 7.19 18.32
CA ILE A 400 -28.63 5.88 18.65
C ILE A 400 -27.60 4.80 18.33
N ALA A 401 -27.42 3.84 19.23
CA ALA A 401 -26.60 2.66 19.00
C ALA A 401 -27.26 1.70 18.00
N THR A 402 -26.46 1.13 17.10
CA THR A 402 -26.88 0.09 16.16
C THR A 402 -26.69 -1.31 16.76
N GLU A 403 -27.30 -2.33 16.16
CA GLU A 403 -27.15 -3.73 16.58
C GLU A 403 -25.69 -4.22 16.52
N GLN A 404 -24.86 -3.63 15.65
CA GLN A 404 -23.44 -3.98 15.53
C GLN A 404 -22.64 -3.67 16.80
N LEU A 405 -23.07 -2.66 17.56
CA LEU A 405 -22.44 -2.32 18.84
C LEU A 405 -22.64 -3.44 19.88
N HIS A 406 -23.79 -4.11 19.85
CA HIS A 406 -24.08 -5.25 20.73
C HIS A 406 -23.11 -6.42 20.46
N ASN A 407 -22.77 -6.67 19.19
CA ASN A 407 -21.81 -7.71 18.83
C ASN A 407 -20.36 -7.38 19.25
N PHE A 408 -20.01 -6.09 19.34
CA PHE A 408 -18.68 -5.64 19.76
C PHE A 408 -18.48 -5.76 21.28
N TYR A 409 -19.55 -5.57 22.06
CA TYR A 409 -19.50 -5.60 23.52
C TYR A 409 -20.22 -6.84 24.04
N MET A 410 -19.48 -7.89 24.41
CA MET A 410 -19.99 -9.17 24.94
C MET A 410 -20.84 -9.06 26.23
N ASN A 411 -21.10 -7.85 26.74
CA ASN A 411 -21.97 -7.61 27.88
C ASN A 411 -23.30 -7.01 27.42
N ALA A 412 -24.33 -7.85 27.40
CA ALA A 412 -25.68 -7.54 26.91
C ALA A 412 -26.44 -6.42 27.66
N ASN A 413 -25.89 -5.88 28.75
CA ASN A 413 -26.66 -5.03 29.69
C ASN A 413 -26.24 -3.54 29.72
N LEU A 414 -25.25 -3.11 28.93
CA LEU A 414 -24.67 -1.76 29.08
C LEU A 414 -25.27 -0.69 28.15
N ILE A 415 -25.81 -1.06 26.99
CA ILE A 415 -26.41 -0.11 26.04
C ILE A 415 -27.74 -0.68 25.56
N GLU A 416 -28.84 -0.15 26.11
CA GLU A 416 -30.20 -0.42 25.63
C GLU A 416 -30.41 0.26 24.26
N ILE A 417 -31.09 -0.42 23.34
CA ILE A 417 -31.47 0.12 22.04
C ILE A 417 -32.33 1.37 22.26
N GLY A 418 -31.87 2.53 21.80
CA GLY A 418 -32.60 3.80 21.92
C GLY A 418 -32.13 4.76 23.02
N MET A 419 -31.05 4.44 23.75
CA MET A 419 -30.46 5.39 24.70
C MET A 419 -29.83 6.60 23.98
N THR A 420 -30.10 7.81 24.46
CA THR A 420 -29.47 9.02 23.91
C THR A 420 -28.03 9.15 24.40
N MET A 421 -27.16 9.82 23.63
CA MET A 421 -25.77 10.08 24.05
C MET A 421 -25.69 10.83 25.38
N LYS A 422 -26.66 11.71 25.66
CA LYS A 422 -26.72 12.44 26.93
C LYS A 422 -26.91 11.46 28.09
N ASP A 423 -27.83 10.52 27.95
CA ASP A 423 -28.11 9.50 28.96
C ASP A 423 -26.91 8.54 29.11
N TRP A 424 -26.26 8.18 28.01
CA TRP A 424 -25.04 7.36 28.02
C TRP A 424 -23.87 8.06 28.73
N CYS A 425 -23.60 9.33 28.42
CA CYS A 425 -22.56 10.11 29.09
C CYS A 425 -22.80 10.24 30.60
N GLN A 426 -24.07 10.37 31.00
CA GLN A 426 -24.44 10.44 32.42
C GLN A 426 -24.28 9.10 33.14
N ARG A 427 -24.57 7.97 32.47
CA ARG A 427 -24.44 6.63 33.04
C ARG A 427 -22.99 6.14 33.11
N MET A 428 -22.21 6.36 32.05
CA MET A 428 -20.84 5.80 31.91
C MET A 428 -19.73 6.76 32.32
N SER A 429 -19.99 8.08 32.38
CA SER A 429 -19.00 9.11 32.69
C SER A 429 -17.65 8.90 31.97
N PRO A 430 -17.61 8.91 30.63
CA PRO A 430 -16.45 8.50 29.82
C PRO A 430 -15.16 9.27 30.14
N ARG A 431 -15.26 10.49 30.65
CA ARG A 431 -14.12 11.31 31.08
C ARG A 431 -13.30 10.67 32.21
N GLN A 432 -13.92 9.88 33.08
CA GLN A 432 -13.21 9.15 34.14
C GLN A 432 -12.26 8.09 33.55
N TYR A 433 -12.54 7.60 32.35
CA TYR A 433 -11.74 6.62 31.62
C TYR A 433 -10.77 7.26 30.62
N ASN A 434 -10.55 8.58 30.68
CA ASN A 434 -9.78 9.34 29.68
C ASN A 434 -10.33 9.20 28.24
N VAL A 435 -11.64 8.98 28.09
CA VAL A 435 -12.29 8.88 26.78
C VAL A 435 -12.94 10.21 26.41
N ASP A 436 -12.48 10.79 25.31
CA ASP A 436 -13.11 11.96 24.69
C ASP A 436 -14.45 11.57 24.05
N GLU A 437 -15.55 12.09 24.62
CA GLU A 437 -16.94 11.84 24.15
C GLU A 437 -17.09 12.05 22.64
N ARG A 438 -16.54 13.15 22.12
CA ARG A 438 -16.61 13.50 20.69
C ARG A 438 -15.92 12.45 19.82
N ARG A 439 -14.70 12.06 20.19
CA ARG A 439 -13.91 11.09 19.43
C ARG A 439 -14.55 9.71 19.48
N ALA A 440 -15.13 9.32 20.62
CA ALA A 440 -15.89 8.09 20.75
C ALA A 440 -17.10 8.04 19.81
N ILE A 441 -17.86 9.13 19.69
CA ILE A 441 -18.99 9.21 18.77
C ILE A 441 -18.53 9.19 17.33
N GLN A 442 -17.49 9.95 16.99
CA GLN A 442 -16.91 9.97 15.64
C GLN A 442 -16.44 8.58 15.23
N PHE A 443 -15.74 7.88 16.13
CA PHE A 443 -15.33 6.51 15.92
C PHE A 443 -16.54 5.58 15.73
N GLY A 444 -17.55 5.71 16.60
CA GLY A 444 -18.77 4.90 16.52
C GLY A 444 -19.57 5.14 15.24
N ILE A 445 -19.66 6.37 14.75
CA ILE A 445 -20.31 6.68 13.47
C ILE A 445 -19.49 6.14 12.29
N CYS A 446 -18.17 6.32 12.33
CA CYS A 446 -17.29 5.84 11.25
C CYS A 446 -17.31 4.31 11.10
N HIS A 447 -17.48 3.57 12.20
CA HIS A 447 -17.54 2.10 12.20
C HIS A 447 -18.98 1.55 12.12
N GLY A 448 -20.00 2.42 12.06
CA GLY A 448 -21.40 2.00 11.96
C GLY A 448 -22.04 1.53 13.27
N PHE A 449 -21.35 1.66 14.41
CA PHE A 449 -21.86 1.32 15.74
C PHE A 449 -22.89 2.33 16.27
N ILE A 450 -22.80 3.58 15.83
CA ILE A 450 -23.68 4.67 16.25
C ILE A 450 -24.22 5.32 14.99
N ARG A 451 -25.55 5.47 14.92
CA ARG A 451 -26.20 6.28 13.89
C ARG A 451 -26.72 7.57 14.51
N LYS A 452 -26.64 8.66 13.75
CA LYS A 452 -27.21 9.94 14.12
C LYS A 452 -28.65 10.01 13.64
N LEU A 453 -29.56 10.49 14.49
CA LEU A 453 -30.91 10.89 14.07
C LEU A 453 -30.91 12.35 13.65
N CYS A 454 -31.36 12.61 12.43
CA CYS A 454 -31.46 13.96 11.88
C CYS A 454 -32.91 14.45 11.92
N ILE A 455 -33.10 15.74 12.24
CA ILE A 455 -34.42 16.38 12.25
C ILE A 455 -34.64 17.06 10.89
N TYR A 456 -35.77 16.76 10.26
CA TYR A 456 -36.18 17.28 8.95
C TYR A 456 -37.44 18.15 9.09
N PRO A 457 -37.34 19.47 8.96
CA PRO A 457 -38.50 20.35 8.96
C PRO A 457 -39.27 20.26 7.62
N VAL A 458 -40.59 20.23 7.71
CA VAL A 458 -41.54 20.21 6.60
C VAL A 458 -42.48 21.40 6.74
N SER A 459 -42.58 22.25 5.73
CA SER A 459 -43.55 23.34 5.72
C SER A 459 -44.97 22.81 5.59
N VAL A 460 -45.87 23.23 6.48
CA VAL A 460 -47.29 22.83 6.46
C VAL A 460 -48.09 23.67 5.46
N LYS A 461 -47.70 24.93 5.27
CA LYS A 461 -48.38 25.86 4.35
C LYS A 461 -47.87 25.69 2.92
N LYS A 462 -48.72 25.09 2.07
CA LYS A 462 -48.52 25.04 0.61
C LYS A 462 -48.72 26.44 0.02
N GLY A 463 -47.69 27.28 0.04
CA GLY A 463 -47.74 28.63 -0.55
C GLY A 463 -46.77 29.67 0.03
N ASP A 464 -45.97 29.34 1.04
CA ASP A 464 -45.02 30.30 1.61
C ASP A 464 -43.85 30.59 0.65
N LEU A 465 -43.73 31.85 0.22
CA LEU A 465 -42.66 32.36 -0.66
C LEU A 465 -41.31 32.56 0.07
N ARG A 466 -41.25 32.32 1.39
CA ARG A 466 -40.03 32.48 2.17
C ARG A 466 -38.99 31.45 1.71
N ARG A 467 -37.75 31.89 1.54
CA ARG A 467 -36.62 31.03 1.13
C ARG A 467 -36.44 29.80 2.03
N ILE A 468 -36.74 29.93 3.33
CA ILE A 468 -36.71 28.81 4.29
C ILE A 468 -37.82 27.81 4.00
N ALA A 469 -39.06 28.26 3.79
CA ALA A 469 -40.21 27.39 3.55
C ALA A 469 -40.05 26.54 2.28
N LYS A 470 -39.45 27.11 1.22
CA LYS A 470 -39.12 26.39 -0.03
C LYS A 470 -38.01 25.34 0.13
N LEU A 471 -37.17 25.45 1.16
CA LEU A 471 -36.09 24.49 1.42
C LEU A 471 -36.49 23.42 2.45
N CYS A 472 -37.58 23.64 3.18
CA CYS A 472 -38.14 22.74 4.19
C CYS A 472 -39.16 21.77 3.56
N ASP A 473 -38.69 20.90 2.65
CA ASP A 473 -39.52 19.89 1.99
C ASP A 473 -39.41 18.49 2.64
N GLY A 474 -38.72 18.38 3.78
CA GLY A 474 -38.44 17.10 4.45
C GLY A 474 -37.30 16.27 3.83
N THR A 475 -36.56 16.82 2.87
CA THR A 475 -35.39 16.20 2.23
C THR A 475 -34.07 16.63 2.86
N ARG A 476 -34.00 17.86 3.40
CA ARG A 476 -32.79 18.43 4.01
C ARG A 476 -32.88 18.41 5.53
N SER A 477 -31.77 18.06 6.17
CA SER A 477 -31.69 18.10 7.62
C SER A 477 -31.67 19.56 8.09
N LEU A 478 -32.12 19.78 9.32
CA LEU A 478 -32.07 21.09 9.96
C LEU A 478 -30.64 21.66 10.01
N GLU A 479 -29.64 20.81 10.12
CA GLU A 479 -28.25 21.24 10.15
C GLU A 479 -27.75 21.70 8.77
N ASP A 480 -28.21 21.05 7.71
CA ASP A 480 -27.88 21.45 6.33
C ASP A 480 -28.43 22.85 6.08
N LEU A 481 -29.67 23.11 6.53
CA LEU A 481 -30.28 24.43 6.50
C LEU A 481 -29.48 25.44 7.32
N ALA A 482 -29.01 25.05 8.51
CA ALA A 482 -28.21 25.90 9.37
C ALA A 482 -26.90 26.34 8.72
N VAL A 483 -26.23 25.44 8.00
CA VAL A 483 -25.01 25.74 7.23
C VAL A 483 -25.32 26.68 6.06
N ILE A 484 -26.42 26.45 5.34
CA ILE A 484 -26.85 27.33 4.21
C ILE A 484 -27.15 28.74 4.68
N PHE A 485 -27.87 28.88 5.80
CA PHE A 485 -28.24 30.19 6.36
C PHE A 485 -27.14 30.81 7.22
N ARG A 486 -26.03 30.10 7.47
CA ARG A 486 -24.93 30.51 8.35
C ARG A 486 -25.41 30.86 9.77
N VAL A 487 -26.38 30.12 10.27
CA VAL A 487 -26.94 30.26 11.62
C VAL A 487 -26.61 29.00 12.41
N SER A 488 -26.45 29.10 13.74
CA SER A 488 -26.31 27.88 14.53
C SER A 488 -27.61 27.08 14.51
N PRO A 489 -27.58 25.74 14.31
CA PRO A 489 -28.80 24.95 14.19
C PRO A 489 -29.67 24.98 15.45
N VAL A 490 -29.11 25.23 16.63
CA VAL A 490 -29.91 25.45 17.86
C VAL A 490 -30.76 26.73 17.74
N LYS A 491 -30.20 27.81 17.21
CA LYS A 491 -30.94 29.07 16.98
C LYS A 491 -31.96 28.88 15.86
N LEU A 492 -31.60 28.16 14.80
CA LEU A 492 -32.51 27.86 13.69
C LEU A 492 -33.68 26.99 14.16
N LEU A 493 -33.43 25.95 14.96
CA LEU A 493 -34.47 25.11 15.54
C LEU A 493 -35.47 25.92 16.37
N LYS A 494 -34.97 26.84 17.22
CA LYS A 494 -35.82 27.73 18.01
C LYS A 494 -36.67 28.61 17.11
N ALA A 495 -36.06 29.31 16.16
CA ALA A 495 -36.77 30.20 15.24
C ALA A 495 -37.84 29.47 14.40
N VAL A 496 -37.55 28.26 13.92
CA VAL A 496 -38.48 27.44 13.12
C VAL A 496 -39.62 26.89 14.00
N ARG A 497 -39.33 26.56 15.27
CA ARG A 497 -40.34 26.12 16.23
C ARG A 497 -41.27 27.26 16.66
N ASP A 498 -40.72 28.46 16.85
CA ASP A 498 -41.46 29.65 17.25
C ASP A 498 -42.43 30.12 16.15
N ASP A 499 -42.11 29.90 14.88
CA ASP A 499 -42.97 30.25 13.74
C ASP A 499 -44.22 29.33 13.63
N GLY A 500 -44.22 28.16 14.26
CA GLY A 500 -45.36 27.23 14.33
C GLY A 500 -45.85 26.62 13.00
N ASN A 501 -45.30 27.05 11.87
CA ASN A 501 -45.72 26.66 10.51
C ASN A 501 -45.03 25.39 9.99
N PHE A 502 -44.16 24.77 10.79
CA PHE A 502 -43.31 23.66 10.38
C PHE A 502 -43.54 22.41 11.24
N VAL A 503 -43.59 21.25 10.60
CA VAL A 503 -43.63 19.92 11.24
C VAL A 503 -42.23 19.30 11.17
N PHE A 504 -41.80 18.64 12.25
CA PHE A 504 -40.49 18.02 12.32
C PHE A 504 -40.60 16.50 12.22
N MET A 505 -39.88 15.90 11.28
CA MET A 505 -39.70 14.44 11.20
C MET A 505 -38.29 14.06 11.61
N SER A 506 -38.12 13.06 12.47
CA SER A 506 -36.81 12.48 12.78
C SER A 506 -36.56 11.26 11.91
N LYS A 507 -35.45 11.23 11.17
CA LYS A 507 -35.02 10.08 10.36
C LYS A 507 -33.61 9.64 10.71
#